data_AF-A0A3A5IFS0-F1
#
_entry.id   AF-A0A3A5IFS0-F1
#
_cell.length_a   1.000
_cell.length_b   1.000
_cell.length_c   1.000
_cell.angle_alpha   90.00
_cell.angle_beta   90.00
_cell.angle_gamma   90.00
#
_symmetry.space_group_name_H-M   'P 1'
#
loop_
_entity.id
_entity.type
_entity.pdbx_description
1 polymer ?
#
loop_
_entity_poly.entity_id
_entity_poly.type
_entity_poly.pdbx_seq_one_letter_code
_entity_poly.pdbx_strand_id
1 'polypeptide(L)'
;MDTMGRHVIAELWGCNLEKLNDMETIEQIFVDAALKSGAEIREVAFHKFAPQGVSGVVIISESHLTIHSFPEHGYASIDVYTCGDLDPNIAANYIAEALEAETQEKIEMPRGMGPVQMKQEASVL
;
A
#
# COMPACT_ATOMS: atom_id res chain seq x y z
N MET A 1 12.14 3.07 -21.62
CA MET A 1 11.50 3.01 -20.30
C MET A 1 12.50 3.53 -19.30
N ASP A 2 12.10 4.55 -18.55
CA ASP A 2 12.86 5.01 -17.39
C ASP A 2 12.70 3.95 -16.30
N THR A 3 13.80 3.53 -15.68
CA THR A 3 13.75 2.53 -14.60
C THR A 3 13.41 3.17 -13.25
N MET A 4 13.31 4.50 -13.20
CA MET A 4 13.08 5.26 -11.99
C MET A 4 11.66 5.07 -11.44
N GLY A 5 11.60 4.59 -10.19
CA GLY A 5 10.37 4.57 -9.41
C GLY A 5 10.62 4.77 -7.92
N ARG A 6 9.54 4.94 -7.17
CA ARG A 6 9.55 5.14 -5.72
C ARG A 6 8.60 4.14 -5.09
N HIS A 7 9.07 3.44 -4.06
CA HIS A 7 8.33 2.38 -3.41
C HIS A 7 8.17 2.69 -1.93
N VAL A 8 6.93 2.90 -1.50
CA VAL A 8 6.57 3.03 -0.09
C VAL A 8 6.14 1.66 0.42
N ILE A 9 6.77 1.21 1.50
CA ILE A 9 6.34 0.04 2.28
C ILE A 9 5.82 0.60 3.60
N ALA A 10 4.59 0.27 3.97
CA ALA A 10 3.96 0.82 5.17
C ALA A 10 3.25 -0.25 6.02
N GLU A 11 3.43 -0.11 7.33
CA GLU A 11 2.80 -0.87 8.39
C GLU A 11 1.68 -0.02 8.99
N LEU A 12 0.44 -0.50 8.92
CA LEU A 12 -0.74 0.21 9.42
C LEU A 12 -1.30 -0.52 10.65
N TRP A 13 -1.38 0.17 11.78
CA TRP A 13 -1.85 -0.38 13.05
C TRP A 13 -3.08 0.35 13.57
N GLY A 14 -3.92 -0.37 14.31
CA GLY A 14 -5.16 0.17 14.87
C GLY A 14 -6.22 0.45 13.80
N CYS A 15 -6.18 -0.27 12.68
CA CYS A 15 -7.16 -0.09 11.60
C CYS A 15 -8.55 -0.58 11.99
N ASN A 16 -9.58 -0.12 11.28
CA ASN A 16 -10.94 -0.57 11.45
C ASN A 16 -11.10 -2.06 11.05
N LEU A 17 -11.49 -2.89 12.02
CA LEU A 17 -11.56 -4.35 11.85
C LEU A 17 -12.58 -4.81 10.81
N GLU A 18 -13.71 -4.09 10.69
CA GLU A 18 -14.76 -4.40 9.72
C GLU A 18 -14.25 -4.14 8.30
N LYS A 19 -13.59 -2.99 8.09
CA LYS A 19 -12.96 -2.64 6.82
C LYS A 19 -11.86 -3.62 6.44
N LEU A 20 -10.99 -4.00 7.39
CA LEU A 20 -9.92 -4.96 7.13
C LEU A 20 -10.43 -6.34 6.69
N ASN A 21 -11.68 -6.69 7.02
CA ASN A 21 -12.29 -7.96 6.65
C ASN A 21 -13.30 -7.83 5.50
N ASP A 22 -13.44 -6.67 4.88
CA ASP A 22 -14.34 -6.44 3.76
C ASP A 22 -13.55 -6.26 2.47
N MET A 23 -13.64 -7.27 1.61
CA MET A 23 -12.91 -7.30 0.34
C MET A 23 -13.37 -6.20 -0.62
N GLU A 24 -14.67 -5.92 -0.70
CA GLU A 24 -15.21 -4.91 -1.62
C GLU A 24 -14.79 -3.52 -1.17
N THR A 25 -14.84 -3.27 0.14
CA THR A 25 -14.35 -2.02 0.74
C THR A 25 -12.85 -1.82 0.47
N ILE A 26 -12.02 -2.84 0.71
CA ILE A 26 -10.58 -2.74 0.47
C ILE A 26 -10.28 -2.53 -1.02
N GLU A 27 -10.93 -3.26 -1.91
CA GLU A 27 -10.77 -3.10 -3.36
C GLU A 27 -11.06 -1.65 -3.78
N GLN A 28 -12.18 -1.08 -3.33
CA GLN A 28 -12.54 0.30 -3.63
C GLN A 28 -11.51 1.31 -3.08
N ILE A 29 -11.04 1.11 -1.84
CA ILE A 29 -10.00 1.96 -1.24
C ILE A 29 -8.73 1.95 -2.10
N PHE A 30 -8.29 0.78 -2.56
CA PHE A 30 -7.07 0.66 -3.35
C PHE A 30 -7.21 1.22 -4.78
N VAL A 31 -8.37 1.04 -5.41
CA VAL A 31 -8.69 1.67 -6.69
C VAL A 31 -8.68 3.19 -6.56
N ASP A 32 -9.34 3.74 -5.52
CA ASP A 32 -9.37 5.17 -5.27
C ASP A 32 -7.97 5.73 -4.95
N ALA A 33 -7.14 4.96 -4.23
CA ALA A 33 -5.76 5.32 -3.94
C ALA A 33 -4.93 5.48 -5.22
N ALA A 34 -5.05 4.52 -6.15
CA ALA A 34 -4.39 4.57 -7.44
C ALA A 34 -4.88 5.75 -8.29
N LEU A 35 -6.19 6.01 -8.33
CA LEU A 35 -6.74 7.15 -9.06
C LEU A 35 -6.30 8.49 -8.46
N LYS A 36 -6.26 8.61 -7.13
CA LYS A 36 -5.81 9.82 -6.42
C LYS A 36 -4.32 10.10 -6.61
N SER A 37 -3.48 9.07 -6.75
CA SER A 37 -2.07 9.26 -7.06
C SER A 37 -1.84 9.63 -8.53
N GLY A 38 -2.89 9.61 -9.38
CA GLY A 38 -2.79 9.89 -10.81
C GLY A 38 -2.33 8.67 -11.62
N ALA A 39 -2.34 7.47 -11.03
CA ALA A 39 -1.91 6.26 -11.70
C ALA A 39 -2.98 5.72 -12.66
N GLU A 40 -2.52 5.12 -13.76
CA GLU A 40 -3.38 4.40 -14.69
C GLU A 40 -3.48 2.92 -14.29
N ILE A 41 -4.68 2.47 -13.96
CA ILE A 41 -4.96 1.09 -13.54
C ILE A 41 -4.98 0.16 -14.76
N ARG A 42 -4.35 -1.00 -14.62
CA ARG A 42 -4.30 -2.07 -15.62
C ARG A 42 -5.12 -3.29 -15.22
N GLU A 43 -5.03 -3.70 -13.96
CA GLU A 43 -5.71 -4.88 -13.45
C GLU A 43 -5.93 -4.74 -11.93
N VAL A 44 -6.98 -5.39 -11.44
CA VAL A 44 -7.38 -5.38 -10.03
C VAL A 44 -7.69 -6.82 -9.65
N ALA A 45 -7.08 -7.30 -8.56
CA ALA A 45 -7.31 -8.66 -8.06
C ALA A 45 -7.26 -8.70 -6.54
N PHE A 46 -8.35 -9.17 -5.93
CA PHE A 46 -8.49 -9.30 -4.48
C PHE A 46 -8.98 -10.72 -4.11
N HIS A 47 -8.56 -11.17 -2.93
CA HIS A 47 -8.94 -12.46 -2.38
C HIS A 47 -9.19 -12.34 -0.87
N LYS A 48 -10.39 -12.75 -0.45
CA LYS A 48 -10.74 -12.89 0.97
C LYS A 48 -10.45 -14.30 1.48
N PHE A 49 -9.74 -14.39 2.59
CA PHE A 49 -9.41 -15.65 3.25
C PHE A 49 -10.48 -16.06 4.27
N ALA A 50 -10.48 -17.35 4.60
CA ALA A 50 -11.23 -17.88 5.74
C ALA A 50 -10.25 -18.15 6.91
N PRO A 51 -10.58 -17.77 8.16
CA PRO A 51 -11.86 -17.18 8.58
C PRO A 51 -12.00 -15.68 8.28
N GLN A 52 -10.91 -14.95 8.05
CA GLN A 52 -10.90 -13.52 7.81
C GLN A 52 -9.61 -13.06 7.12
N GLY A 53 -9.57 -11.79 6.71
CA GLY A 53 -8.42 -11.16 6.08
C GLY A 53 -8.51 -11.15 4.55
N VAL A 54 -7.79 -10.20 3.94
CA VAL A 54 -7.82 -9.92 2.51
C VAL A 54 -6.41 -9.69 2.01
N SER A 55 -6.08 -10.32 0.89
CA SER A 55 -4.92 -9.94 0.07
C SER A 55 -5.40 -9.33 -1.23
N GLY A 56 -4.71 -8.33 -1.73
CA GLY A 56 -4.98 -7.86 -3.08
C GLY A 56 -3.94 -6.95 -3.67
N VAL A 57 -4.12 -6.70 -4.97
CA VAL A 57 -3.23 -5.92 -5.80
C VAL A 57 -4.04 -5.08 -6.79
N VAL A 58 -3.63 -3.83 -6.95
CA VAL A 58 -3.97 -2.99 -8.10
C VAL A 58 -2.71 -2.82 -8.92
N ILE A 59 -2.68 -3.45 -10.10
CA ILE A 59 -1.61 -3.30 -11.06
C ILE A 59 -1.81 -1.99 -11.79
N ILE A 60 -0.79 -1.13 -11.78
CA ILE A 60 -0.77 0.14 -12.51
C ILE A 60 0.34 0.10 -13.57
N SER A 61 0.42 1.11 -14.43
CA SER A 61 1.46 1.19 -15.48
C SER A 61 2.87 1.02 -14.89
N GLU A 62 3.45 -0.17 -15.08
CA GLU A 62 4.81 -0.57 -14.69
C GLU A 62 5.09 -0.71 -13.17
N SER A 63 4.05 -0.73 -12.33
CA SER A 63 4.19 -0.91 -10.87
C SER A 63 2.89 -1.42 -10.20
N HIS A 64 2.69 -1.22 -8.89
CA HIS A 64 1.53 -1.79 -8.17
C HIS A 64 1.23 -1.12 -6.83
N LEU A 65 0.00 -1.30 -6.35
CA LEU A 65 -0.39 -1.12 -4.95
C LEU A 65 -0.85 -2.48 -4.39
N THR A 66 -0.36 -2.90 -3.23
CA THR A 66 -0.75 -4.18 -2.59
C THR A 66 -1.14 -4.04 -1.13
N ILE A 67 -1.94 -4.98 -0.64
CA ILE A 67 -2.32 -5.11 0.77
C ILE A 67 -2.38 -6.57 1.20
N HIS A 68 -2.00 -6.78 2.46
CA HIS A 68 -2.36 -7.95 3.25
C HIS A 68 -2.96 -7.48 4.58
N SER A 69 -4.21 -7.84 4.87
CA SER A 69 -4.90 -7.47 6.11
C SER A 69 -4.99 -8.62 7.11
N PHE A 70 -4.88 -8.28 8.39
CA PHE A 70 -5.00 -9.16 9.55
C PHE A 70 -6.00 -8.56 10.57
N PRO A 71 -7.32 -8.74 10.35
CA PRO A 71 -8.36 -8.14 11.19
C PRO A 71 -8.24 -8.50 12.68
N GLU A 72 -7.75 -9.68 13.03
CA GLU A 72 -7.50 -10.12 14.43
C GLU A 72 -6.50 -9.24 15.18
N HIS A 73 -5.71 -8.45 14.44
CA HIS A 73 -4.65 -7.62 14.97
C HIS A 73 -4.86 -6.13 14.67
N GLY A 74 -5.97 -5.75 14.00
CA GLY A 74 -6.17 -4.39 13.52
C GLY A 74 -5.02 -3.91 12.63
N TYR A 75 -4.44 -4.82 11.85
CA TYR A 75 -3.18 -4.61 11.13
C TYR A 75 -3.35 -4.81 9.63
N ALA A 76 -2.66 -3.99 8.85
CA ALA A 76 -2.43 -4.22 7.42
C ALA A 76 -1.01 -3.84 7.04
N SER A 77 -0.35 -4.68 6.24
CA SER A 77 0.84 -4.29 5.48
C SER A 77 0.42 -3.85 4.09
N ILE A 78 0.97 -2.72 3.64
CA ILE A 78 0.72 -2.21 2.30
C ILE A 78 2.03 -1.86 1.59
N ASP A 79 2.01 -2.02 0.27
CA ASP A 79 3.06 -1.55 -0.61
C ASP A 79 2.45 -0.61 -1.65
N VAL A 80 3.09 0.53 -1.87
CA VAL A 80 2.71 1.49 -2.92
C VAL A 80 3.94 1.78 -3.76
N TYR A 81 4.02 1.11 -4.91
CA TYR A 81 5.09 1.29 -5.87
C TYR A 81 4.56 2.09 -7.06
N THR A 82 5.18 3.24 -7.35
CA THR A 82 4.89 4.06 -8.54
C THR A 82 6.16 4.31 -9.36
N CYS A 83 5.98 4.49 -10.66
CA CYS A 83 7.03 4.89 -11.61
C CYS A 83 6.83 6.34 -12.08
N GLY A 84 7.90 6.96 -12.56
CA GLY A 84 7.87 8.34 -13.06
C GLY A 84 7.69 9.39 -11.95
N ASP A 85 6.94 10.45 -12.23
CA ASP A 85 6.77 11.62 -11.35
C ASP A 85 5.64 11.46 -10.31
N LEU A 86 4.99 10.29 -10.24
CA LEU A 86 3.89 10.04 -9.30
C LEU A 86 4.43 9.89 -7.87
N ASP A 87 3.79 10.55 -6.91
CA ASP A 87 4.15 10.43 -5.49
C ASP A 87 3.40 9.26 -4.83
N PRO A 88 4.08 8.15 -4.46
CA PRO A 88 3.45 7.00 -3.82
C PRO A 88 2.86 7.36 -2.44
N ASN A 89 3.32 8.44 -1.80
CA ASN A 89 2.78 8.86 -0.50
C ASN A 89 1.32 9.31 -0.59
N ILE A 90 0.84 9.79 -1.75
CA ILE A 90 -0.57 10.17 -1.92
C ILE A 90 -1.47 8.96 -1.71
N ALA A 91 -1.16 7.85 -2.38
CA ALA A 91 -1.90 6.60 -2.24
C ALA A 91 -1.71 5.98 -0.84
N ALA A 92 -0.48 5.92 -0.33
CA ALA A 92 -0.21 5.33 0.98
C ALA A 92 -0.93 6.07 2.13
N ASN A 93 -0.97 7.40 2.09
CA ASN A 93 -1.67 8.20 3.10
C ASN A 93 -3.19 8.04 2.98
N TYR A 94 -3.72 8.03 1.75
CA TYR A 94 -5.15 7.80 1.54
C TYR A 94 -5.61 6.43 2.04
N ILE A 95 -4.82 5.38 1.77
CA ILE A 95 -5.13 4.03 2.27
C ILE A 95 -5.16 4.02 3.80
N ALA A 96 -4.16 4.62 4.46
CA ALA A 96 -4.10 4.70 5.92
C ALA A 96 -5.32 5.44 6.52
N GLU A 97 -5.70 6.58 5.94
CA GLU A 97 -6.89 7.34 6.36
C GLU A 97 -8.17 6.54 6.13
N ALA A 98 -8.33 5.91 4.97
CA ALA A 98 -9.53 5.18 4.61
C ALA A 98 -9.72 3.89 5.44
N LEU A 99 -8.63 3.24 5.85
CA LEU A 99 -8.63 2.11 6.77
C LEU A 99 -8.73 2.52 8.24
N GLU A 100 -8.77 3.83 8.54
CA GLU A 100 -8.82 4.39 9.90
C GLU A 100 -7.63 3.91 10.75
N ALA A 101 -6.44 3.83 10.16
CA ALA A 101 -5.25 3.44 10.90
C ALA A 101 -4.91 4.48 11.98
N GLU A 102 -4.71 4.04 13.21
CA GLU A 102 -4.25 4.88 14.31
C GLU A 102 -2.76 5.25 14.14
N THR A 103 -1.95 4.30 13.65
CA THR A 103 -0.53 4.50 13.39
C THR A 103 -0.16 4.05 11.98
N GLN A 104 0.69 4.82 11.33
CA GLN A 104 1.33 4.49 10.07
C GLN A 104 2.84 4.63 10.21
N GLU A 105 3.56 3.50 10.11
CA GLU A 105 5.01 3.49 9.96
C GLU A 105 5.32 3.19 8.51
N LYS A 106 6.23 3.93 7.87
CA LYS A 106 6.56 3.70 6.48
C LYS A 106 8.00 4.03 6.15
N ILE A 107 8.56 3.28 5.21
CA ILE A 107 9.81 3.60 4.55
C ILE A 107 9.57 3.86 3.09
N GLU A 108 10.38 4.74 2.50
CA GLU A 108 10.39 4.98 1.07
C GLU A 108 11.75 4.60 0.51
N MET A 109 11.74 3.80 -0.56
CA MET A 109 12.95 3.38 -1.26
C MET A 109 12.91 3.71 -2.76
N PRO A 110 14.01 4.23 -3.32
CA PRO A 110 14.13 4.39 -4.77
C PRO A 110 14.25 3.03 -5.44
N ARG A 111 13.68 2.91 -6.64
CA ARG A 111 13.73 1.71 -7.49
C ARG A 111 14.42 2.05 -8.81
N GLY A 112 15.21 1.10 -9.32
CA GLY A 112 15.89 1.23 -10.62
C GLY A 112 16.97 2.32 -10.70
N MET A 113 17.54 2.76 -9.56
CA MET A 113 18.62 3.76 -9.47
C MET A 113 20.00 3.17 -9.09
N GLY A 114 20.16 1.84 -9.12
CA GLY A 114 21.38 1.15 -8.70
C GLY A 114 21.14 0.16 -7.55
N PRO A 115 22.16 -0.16 -6.73
CA PRO A 115 22.00 -1.05 -5.58
C PRO A 115 20.92 -0.53 -4.62
N VAL A 116 20.15 -1.45 -4.03
CA VAL A 116 19.17 -1.12 -2.99
C VAL A 116 19.90 -0.55 -1.79
N GLN A 117 19.51 0.66 -1.37
CA GLN A 117 20.04 1.32 -0.18
C GLN A 117 18.90 1.51 0.82
N MET A 118 19.00 0.86 1.98
CA MET A 118 18.10 1.14 3.10
C MET A 118 18.76 2.18 3.99
N LYS A 119 18.08 3.31 4.23
CA LYS A 119 18.47 4.22 5.31
C LYS A 119 18.01 3.56 6.61
N GLN A 120 18.95 3.13 7.45
CA GLN A 120 18.61 2.76 8.83
C GLN A 120 18.17 4.03 9.55
N GLU A 121 16.92 4.09 10.00
CA GLU A 121 16.57 4.98 11.10
C GLU A 121 17.18 4.38 12.38
N ALA A 122 17.80 5.23 13.20
CA ALA A 122 18.40 4.80 14.45
C ALA A 122 17.32 4.12 15.31
N SER A 123 17.57 2.88 15.72
CA SER A 123 16.75 2.19 16.71
C SER A 123 16.56 3.11 17.91
N VAL A 124 15.34 3.55 18.16
CA VAL A 124 14.98 4.15 19.45
C VAL A 124 15.09 3.01 20.47
N LEU A 125 16.16 3.04 21.26
CA LEU A 125 16.38 2.16 22.41
C LEU A 125 15.36 2.42 23.51
#